data_AF-A0A1F6PT52-F1
#
_entry.id   AF-A0A1F6PT52-F1
#
_cell.length_a   1.000
_cell.length_b   1.000
_cell.length_c   1.000
_cell.angle_alpha   90.00
_cell.angle_beta   90.00
_cell.angle_gamma   90.00
#
_symmetry.space_group_name_H-M   'P 1'
#
loop_
_entity.id
_entity.type
_entity.pdbx_description
1 polymer ?
#
loop_
_entity_poly.entity_id
_entity_poly.type
_entity_poly.pdbx_seq_one_letter_code
_entity_poly.pdbx_strand_id
1 'polypeptide(L)'
;MKKFLYVLLAIILVILLTNLGNKKALAFNNISNLNLSKDKKLSVSNAKDVDFGPYMRELQRRIKRNWHPPKGAENKRVAVLFKLSRDGSLLSLNISKSTGVTDGDKAALEAIKMSAPFRPLPSEYNGKDIDIQFTFDYNAFSIGSSIDNNKKSELTHPSVSYNPLYKYLIVDKDGKFITKTNYDQINIIDGNFIAVCIDKKWGFLDRTGKYIIKPQFSDTRNLTNELTAVLLDNKWGVIDRNGCYIIEPKFNEISNDYHYGQQQLKVKINNKWGIIDYSGNYIIKPEFDSIGAFSEGLAPVKIGDKFGYINYKGEIVIQPQFEEAESFRNLNFIVESKVKSNGKYGIINIKGEYIVKPEYDAISFINQILFSAKKNNKWGLIGLNGEIVVEPKFDEISNLYNYSVNNAISVKIDNKWGIIDKSGKYLVNPISDKPIIYKNGFAVITFESKKEDSSSSSVKPKIQNKTK
;
A
#
# COMPACT_ATOMS: atom_id res chain seq x y z
N MET A 1 -45.48 32.60 48.44
CA MET A 1 -45.23 33.76 47.55
C MET A 1 -43.82 33.88 46.95
N LYS A 2 -42.88 32.94 47.16
CA LYS A 2 -41.55 32.99 46.49
C LYS A 2 -41.34 32.02 45.31
N LYS A 3 -42.35 31.21 44.93
CA LYS A 3 -42.30 30.32 43.75
C LYS A 3 -43.06 30.82 42.50
N PHE A 4 -43.76 31.96 42.59
CA PHE A 4 -44.43 32.59 41.43
C PHE A 4 -43.64 33.76 40.81
N LEU A 5 -42.64 34.30 41.51
CA LEU A 5 -41.82 35.41 41.00
C LEU A 5 -40.71 34.97 40.03
N TYR A 6 -40.24 33.72 40.13
CA TYR A 6 -39.18 33.19 39.25
C TYR A 6 -39.68 32.73 37.87
N VAL A 7 -40.95 32.34 37.76
CA VAL A 7 -41.54 31.94 36.46
C VAL A 7 -41.89 33.17 35.61
N LEU A 8 -42.25 34.30 36.24
CA LEU A 8 -42.54 35.55 35.52
C LEU A 8 -41.26 36.26 35.03
N LEU A 9 -40.15 36.16 35.77
CA LEU A 9 -38.85 36.72 35.35
C LEU A 9 -38.17 35.92 34.23
N ALA A 10 -38.40 34.61 34.16
CA ALA A 10 -37.86 33.78 33.08
C ALA A 10 -38.58 33.99 31.73
N ILE A 11 -39.87 34.33 31.75
CA ILE A 11 -40.64 34.58 30.52
C ILE A 11 -40.36 35.98 29.94
N ILE A 12 -40.02 36.97 30.78
CA ILE A 12 -39.66 38.32 30.32
C ILE A 12 -38.24 38.38 29.72
N LEU A 13 -37.31 37.52 30.16
CA LEU A 13 -35.94 37.48 29.61
C LEU A 13 -35.87 36.78 28.23
N VAL A 14 -36.77 35.83 27.95
CA VAL A 14 -36.84 35.14 26.65
C VAL A 14 -37.54 35.99 25.57
N ILE A 15 -38.42 36.91 25.96
CA ILE A 15 -39.10 37.84 25.04
C ILE A 15 -38.22 39.06 24.70
N LEU A 16 -37.25 39.44 25.55
CA LEU A 16 -36.28 40.50 25.24
C LEU A 16 -35.12 40.04 24.35
N LEU A 17 -34.72 38.76 24.39
CA LEU A 17 -33.60 38.25 23.59
C LEU A 17 -34.00 37.77 22.18
N THR A 18 -35.30 37.66 21.90
CA THR A 18 -35.82 37.32 20.56
C THR A 18 -36.12 38.55 19.69
N ASN A 19 -36.01 39.76 20.25
CA ASN A 19 -36.43 41.01 19.57
C ASN A 19 -35.28 41.97 19.18
N LEU A 20 -34.02 41.54 19.32
CA LEU A 20 -32.83 42.31 18.86
C LEU A 20 -32.11 41.69 17.66
N GLY A 21 -32.58 40.53 17.17
CA GLY A 21 -32.09 39.87 15.97
C GLY A 21 -33.10 39.90 14.84
N ASN A 22 -33.46 41.09 14.33
CA ASN A 22 -33.90 41.33 12.93
C ASN A 22 -34.47 42.74 12.72
N LYS A 23 -33.68 43.66 12.15
CA LYS A 23 -34.16 44.68 11.20
C LYS A 23 -33.01 45.36 10.43
N LYS A 24 -33.00 45.10 9.11
CA LYS A 24 -32.53 45.92 7.96
C LYS A 24 -31.01 46.16 7.82
N ALA A 25 -30.29 45.59 6.84
CA ALA A 25 -30.39 45.64 5.36
C ALA A 25 -29.86 46.95 4.72
N LEU A 26 -28.78 46.80 3.94
CA LEU A 26 -28.40 47.47 2.68
C LEU A 26 -28.21 49.00 2.64
N ALA A 27 -26.96 49.45 2.47
CA ALA A 27 -26.51 50.56 1.59
C ALA A 27 -24.97 50.68 1.68
N PHE A 28 -24.24 50.32 0.62
CA PHE A 28 -23.59 51.23 -0.36
C PHE A 28 -22.27 51.90 0.10
N ASN A 29 -21.20 51.46 -0.57
CA ASN A 29 -20.07 52.20 -1.14
C ASN A 29 -19.25 53.22 -0.30
N ASN A 30 -17.93 53.06 -0.50
CA ASN A 30 -16.95 54.09 -0.83
C ASN A 30 -16.15 54.82 0.27
N ILE A 31 -14.83 54.59 0.15
CA ILE A 31 -13.76 55.60 -0.01
C ILE A 31 -12.97 56.06 1.24
N SER A 32 -11.66 55.85 1.09
CA SER A 32 -10.49 56.62 1.55
C SER A 32 -10.08 56.68 3.03
N ASN A 33 -8.89 56.13 3.26
CA ASN A 33 -7.69 56.81 3.78
C ASN A 33 -7.89 57.92 4.82
N LEU A 34 -7.38 57.65 6.02
CA LEU A 34 -6.59 58.63 6.77
C LEU A 34 -5.45 57.90 7.52
N ASN A 35 -4.25 58.10 6.99
CA ASN A 35 -2.96 57.87 7.64
C ASN A 35 -2.64 59.03 8.60
N LEU A 36 -1.79 58.73 9.60
CA LEU A 36 -0.85 59.56 10.38
C LEU A 36 -1.02 59.27 11.88
N SER A 37 -0.02 58.96 12.70
CA SER A 37 1.42 58.69 12.57
C SER A 37 1.97 58.33 13.97
N LYS A 38 3.04 57.50 14.04
CA LYS A 38 4.21 57.56 14.97
C LYS A 38 3.95 57.86 16.47
N ASP A 39 4.36 57.10 17.48
CA ASP A 39 5.56 56.30 17.71
C ASP A 39 5.33 55.41 18.96
N LYS A 40 5.78 54.15 18.94
CA LYS A 40 6.61 53.56 20.00
C LYS A 40 7.08 52.16 19.59
N LYS A 41 8.36 52.09 19.22
CA LYS A 41 9.09 50.83 19.11
C LYS A 41 9.69 50.49 20.47
N LEU A 42 9.74 49.18 20.73
CA LEU A 42 10.43 48.43 21.79
C LEU A 42 9.67 48.21 23.12
N SER A 43 9.14 47.00 23.28
CA SER A 43 9.84 46.01 24.11
C SER A 43 9.54 44.58 23.62
N VAL A 44 10.57 43.74 23.69
CA VAL A 44 10.64 42.35 23.25
C VAL A 44 9.83 41.46 24.19
N SER A 45 8.92 40.64 23.66
CA SER A 45 8.53 39.39 24.32
C SER A 45 8.90 38.22 23.41
N ASN A 46 10.03 37.59 23.74
CA ASN A 46 10.44 36.29 23.23
C ASN A 46 9.48 35.20 23.75
N ALA A 47 8.28 35.09 23.19
CA ALA A 47 7.54 33.85 23.25
C ALA A 47 8.00 33.01 22.05
N LYS A 48 8.80 31.96 22.30
CA LYS A 48 9.03 30.92 21.30
C LYS A 48 7.66 30.39 20.89
N ASP A 49 7.28 30.55 19.62
CA ASP A 49 6.11 29.85 19.08
C ASP A 49 6.34 28.35 19.28
N VAL A 50 5.43 27.70 20.02
CA VAL A 50 5.52 26.27 20.28
C VAL A 50 5.24 25.53 18.99
N ASP A 51 6.20 24.71 18.51
CA ASP A 51 5.97 23.85 17.35
C ASP A 51 5.09 22.65 17.74
N PHE A 52 3.79 22.77 17.45
CA PHE A 52 2.84 21.68 17.62
C PHE A 52 2.91 20.63 16.49
N GLY A 53 3.71 20.83 15.44
CA GLY A 53 3.78 19.94 14.28
C GLY A 53 4.05 18.47 14.64
N PRO A 54 5.10 18.15 15.40
CA PRO A 54 5.37 16.77 15.85
C PRO A 54 4.23 16.20 16.71
N TYR A 55 3.67 17.01 17.61
CA TYR A 55 2.56 16.62 18.48
C TYR A 55 1.29 16.27 17.67
N MET A 56 0.92 17.12 16.71
CA MET A 56 -0.25 16.94 15.86
C MET A 56 -0.10 15.73 14.92
N ARG A 57 1.10 15.45 14.40
CA ARG A 57 1.34 14.26 13.57
C ARG A 57 1.14 12.95 14.33
N GLU A 58 1.65 12.87 15.56
CA GLU A 58 1.47 11.68 16.41
C GLU A 58 -0.01 11.51 16.82
N LEU A 59 -0.67 12.61 17.19
CA LEU A 59 -2.10 12.63 17.51
C LEU A 59 -2.94 12.15 16.30
N GLN A 60 -2.67 12.67 15.10
CA GLN A 60 -3.30 12.25 13.86
C GLN A 60 -3.06 10.76 13.57
N ARG A 61 -1.84 10.28 13.74
CA ARG A 61 -1.47 8.87 13.52
C ARG A 61 -2.23 7.92 14.44
N ARG A 62 -2.40 8.29 15.72
CA ARG A 62 -3.18 7.51 16.70
C ARG A 62 -4.66 7.45 16.33
N ILE A 63 -5.26 8.60 16.05
CA ILE A 63 -6.67 8.69 15.63
C ILE A 63 -6.92 7.88 14.36
N LYS A 64 -6.01 7.96 13.37
CA LYS A 64 -6.12 7.23 12.10
C LYS A 64 -6.09 5.70 12.27
N ARG A 65 -5.38 5.15 13.25
CA ARG A 65 -5.35 3.70 13.52
C ARG A 65 -6.67 3.17 14.06
N ASN A 66 -7.40 4.01 14.79
CA ASN A 66 -8.68 3.66 15.40
C ASN A 66 -9.89 4.09 14.55
N TRP A 67 -9.64 4.76 13.41
CA TRP A 67 -10.66 5.24 12.50
C TRP A 67 -11.19 4.12 11.59
N HIS A 68 -12.46 3.75 11.79
CA HIS A 68 -13.16 2.73 11.01
C HIS A 68 -14.44 3.34 10.42
N PRO A 69 -14.39 3.98 9.24
CA PRO A 69 -15.55 4.65 8.65
C PRO A 69 -16.64 3.64 8.24
N PRO A 70 -17.93 4.02 8.32
CA PRO A 70 -19.01 3.21 7.78
C PRO A 70 -18.98 3.18 6.24
N LYS A 71 -19.65 2.18 5.65
CA LYS A 71 -19.81 1.97 4.18
C LYS A 71 -21.10 2.63 3.66
N GLY A 72 -21.13 3.16 2.42
CA GLY A 72 -22.13 4.12 1.89
C GLY A 72 -21.73 4.90 0.60
N ALA A 73 -22.69 5.45 -0.15
CA ALA A 73 -22.39 5.98 -1.49
C ALA A 73 -21.82 7.42 -1.56
N GLU A 74 -21.76 8.15 -0.44
CA GLU A 74 -21.51 9.60 -0.43
C GLU A 74 -20.21 9.98 0.29
N ASN A 75 -19.53 11.01 -0.21
CA ASN A 75 -18.39 11.64 0.47
C ASN A 75 -18.93 12.44 1.67
N LYS A 76 -18.47 12.10 2.87
CA LYS A 76 -18.91 12.78 4.10
C LYS A 76 -17.73 13.30 4.90
N ARG A 77 -17.96 14.43 5.58
CA ARG A 77 -16.98 15.15 6.42
C ARG A 77 -17.53 15.34 7.82
N VAL A 78 -16.90 14.72 8.82
CA VAL A 78 -17.22 14.92 10.25
C VAL A 78 -16.13 15.79 10.87
N ALA A 79 -16.52 16.88 11.56
CA ALA A 79 -15.57 17.63 12.39
C ALA A 79 -15.88 17.39 13.87
N VAL A 80 -14.85 17.02 14.62
CA VAL A 80 -14.92 16.76 16.05
C VAL A 80 -14.02 17.76 16.77
N LEU A 81 -14.55 18.41 17.79
CA LEU A 81 -13.82 19.29 18.69
C LEU A 81 -13.62 18.58 20.03
N PHE A 82 -12.38 18.49 20.49
CA PHE A 82 -12.06 17.89 21.76
C PHE A 82 -10.97 18.65 22.50
N LYS A 83 -11.06 18.63 23.84
CA LYS A 83 -10.10 19.31 24.72
C LYS A 83 -9.19 18.29 25.39
N LEU A 84 -7.89 18.55 25.40
CA LEU A 84 -6.89 17.74 26.10
C LEU A 84 -6.27 18.50 27.26
N SER A 85 -6.08 17.86 28.40
CA SER A 85 -5.24 18.38 29.50
C SER A 85 -3.75 18.25 29.19
N ARG A 86 -2.92 18.92 29.99
CA ARG A 86 -1.45 18.92 29.85
C ARG A 86 -0.81 17.53 29.83
N ASP A 87 -1.37 16.56 30.55
CA ASP A 87 -0.91 15.16 30.59
C ASP A 87 -1.41 14.33 29.39
N GLY A 88 -2.25 14.89 28.53
CA GLY A 88 -2.83 14.23 27.36
C GLY A 88 -4.18 13.54 27.62
N SER A 89 -4.76 13.69 28.82
CA SER A 89 -6.09 13.16 29.12
C SER A 89 -7.20 13.93 28.37
N LEU A 90 -8.25 13.21 27.96
CA LEU A 90 -9.37 13.78 27.21
C LEU A 90 -10.36 14.43 28.18
N LEU A 91 -10.49 15.77 28.12
CA LEU A 91 -11.37 16.56 29.00
C LEU A 91 -12.78 16.73 28.44
N SER A 92 -12.92 16.89 27.13
CA SER A 92 -14.22 17.01 26.46
C SER A 92 -14.14 16.50 25.02
N LEU A 93 -15.27 16.06 24.47
CA LEU A 93 -15.37 15.50 23.12
C LEU A 93 -16.77 15.79 22.55
N ASN A 94 -16.83 16.59 21.49
CA ASN A 94 -18.09 17.01 20.87
C ASN A 94 -17.99 17.04 19.34
N ILE A 95 -19.11 16.79 18.66
CA ILE A 95 -19.19 17.01 17.21
C ILE A 95 -19.39 18.50 16.95
N SER A 96 -18.48 19.13 16.21
CA SER A 96 -18.60 20.54 15.82
C SER A 96 -19.28 20.72 14.45
N LYS A 97 -19.21 19.70 13.59
CA LYS A 97 -19.97 19.66 12.32
C LYS A 97 -20.38 18.23 11.99
N SER A 98 -21.68 17.98 11.97
CA SER A 98 -22.29 16.67 11.69
C SER A 98 -22.50 16.46 10.19
N THR A 99 -22.46 15.19 9.79
CA THR A 99 -22.77 14.74 8.42
C THR A 99 -24.25 14.43 8.19
N GLY A 100 -25.09 14.53 9.23
CA GLY A 100 -26.49 14.11 9.19
C GLY A 100 -26.70 12.59 9.20
N VAL A 101 -25.63 11.79 9.23
CA VAL A 101 -25.65 10.32 9.34
C VAL A 101 -24.98 9.90 10.64
N THR A 102 -25.75 9.23 11.51
CA THR A 102 -25.38 8.95 12.91
C THR A 102 -24.18 8.00 13.07
N ASP A 103 -23.90 7.13 12.10
CA ASP A 103 -22.85 6.11 12.24
C ASP A 103 -21.43 6.63 11.98
N GLY A 104 -21.26 7.58 11.05
CA GLY A 104 -19.95 8.20 10.80
C GLY A 104 -19.55 9.14 11.93
N ASP A 105 -20.53 9.87 12.45
CA ASP A 105 -20.42 10.71 13.64
C ASP A 105 -20.01 9.88 14.87
N LYS A 106 -20.65 8.72 15.10
CA LYS A 106 -20.26 7.77 16.16
C LYS A 106 -18.86 7.21 15.97
N ALA A 107 -18.52 6.76 14.76
CA ALA A 107 -17.19 6.24 14.46
C ALA A 107 -16.09 7.28 14.75
N ALA A 108 -16.38 8.57 14.51
CA ALA A 108 -15.40 9.64 14.67
C ALA A 108 -15.14 9.94 16.15
N LEU A 109 -16.21 9.93 16.95
CA LEU A 109 -16.13 10.03 18.41
C LEU A 109 -15.39 8.83 19.00
N GLU A 110 -15.73 7.60 18.60
CA GLU A 110 -15.06 6.39 19.09
C GLU A 110 -13.57 6.35 18.72
N ALA A 111 -13.20 6.74 17.50
CA ALA A 111 -11.79 6.81 17.10
C ALA A 111 -10.96 7.74 18.01
N ILE A 112 -11.52 8.88 18.43
CA ILE A 112 -10.84 9.80 19.36
C ILE A 112 -10.81 9.23 20.78
N LYS A 113 -11.91 8.64 21.27
CA LYS A 113 -11.96 7.99 22.59
C LYS A 113 -10.94 6.86 22.72
N MET A 114 -10.88 5.96 21.74
CA MET A 114 -9.93 4.83 21.71
C MET A 114 -8.47 5.28 21.56
N SER A 115 -8.25 6.52 21.14
CA SER A 115 -6.91 7.11 21.00
C SER A 115 -6.42 7.81 22.27
N ALA A 116 -7.32 8.07 23.22
CA ALA A 116 -6.99 8.66 24.51
C ALA A 116 -6.46 7.58 25.50
N PRO A 117 -5.54 7.94 26.41
CA PRO A 117 -4.91 9.25 26.54
C PRO A 117 -3.90 9.51 25.42
N PHE A 118 -3.79 10.78 25.04
CA PHE A 118 -2.77 11.26 24.10
C PHE A 118 -1.45 11.50 24.85
N ARG A 119 -0.38 11.83 24.12
CA ARG A 119 0.86 12.24 24.78
C ARG A 119 0.64 13.57 25.54
N PRO A 120 1.43 13.81 26.60
CA PRO A 120 1.48 15.12 27.23
C PRO A 120 1.76 16.23 26.22
N LEU A 121 1.18 17.42 26.44
CA LEU A 121 1.41 18.58 25.60
C LEU A 121 2.91 18.92 25.55
N PRO A 122 3.42 19.52 24.44
CA PRO A 122 4.82 19.90 24.32
C PRO A 122 5.30 20.65 25.56
N SER A 123 6.50 20.33 26.06
CA SER A 123 7.04 20.95 27.27
C SER A 123 7.16 22.47 27.18
N GLU A 124 7.35 22.97 25.96
CA GLU A 124 7.42 24.39 25.60
C GLU A 124 6.06 25.09 25.68
N TYR A 125 4.95 24.33 25.67
CA TYR A 125 3.61 24.86 25.86
C TYR A 125 3.30 25.09 27.34
N ASN A 126 3.01 26.32 27.72
CA ASN A 126 2.72 26.71 29.10
C ASN A 126 1.23 26.64 29.47
N GLY A 127 0.35 26.28 28.53
CA GLY A 127 -1.08 26.11 28.79
C GLY A 127 -1.40 24.86 29.60
N LYS A 128 -2.57 24.87 30.26
CA LYS A 128 -3.08 23.74 31.05
C LYS A 128 -3.87 22.74 30.21
N ASP A 129 -4.45 23.21 29.11
CA ASP A 129 -5.23 22.43 28.15
C ASP A 129 -5.15 23.04 26.74
N ILE A 130 -5.58 22.28 25.74
CA ILE A 130 -5.70 22.74 24.34
C ILE A 130 -6.99 22.21 23.71
N ASP A 131 -7.64 23.04 22.91
CA ASP A 131 -8.77 22.65 22.06
C ASP A 131 -8.26 22.22 20.67
N ILE A 132 -8.68 21.04 20.22
CA ILE A 132 -8.27 20.45 18.94
C ILE A 132 -9.51 20.17 18.11
N GLN A 133 -9.57 20.78 16.92
CA GLN A 133 -10.53 20.41 15.90
C GLN A 133 -9.91 19.40 14.94
N PHE A 134 -10.53 18.22 14.83
CA PHE A 134 -10.10 17.15 13.94
C PHE A 134 -11.19 16.84 12.93
N THR A 135 -10.81 16.72 11.66
CA THR A 135 -11.75 16.49 10.56
C THR A 135 -11.51 15.11 9.94
N PHE A 136 -12.57 14.32 9.81
CA PHE A 136 -12.60 13.03 9.16
C PHE A 136 -13.29 13.16 7.81
N ASP A 137 -12.56 12.92 6.73
CA ASP A 137 -13.10 12.81 5.38
C ASP A 137 -13.14 11.32 4.98
N TYR A 138 -14.30 10.80 4.57
CA TYR A 138 -14.43 9.40 4.14
C TYR A 138 -15.42 9.20 2.97
N ASN A 139 -15.10 8.19 2.15
CA ASN A 139 -15.91 7.71 1.02
C ASN A 139 -16.31 6.28 1.35
N ALA A 140 -17.53 5.89 1.01
CA ALA A 140 -18.05 4.67 1.58
C ALA A 140 -18.31 3.59 0.47
N PHE A 141 -17.44 3.53 -0.55
CA PHE A 141 -17.48 2.44 -1.53
C PHE A 141 -16.83 1.15 -0.99
N SER A 142 -17.60 0.05 -0.99
CA SER A 142 -17.06 -1.31 -1.17
C SER A 142 -18.04 -2.15 -1.98
N ILE A 143 -17.74 -2.44 -3.25
CA ILE A 143 -17.90 -3.73 -3.97
C ILE A 143 -17.17 -3.63 -5.32
N GLY A 144 -16.60 -4.76 -5.72
CA GLY A 144 -15.64 -4.99 -6.80
C GLY A 144 -15.89 -4.28 -8.13
N SER A 145 -14.80 -3.73 -8.66
CA SER A 145 -14.57 -3.72 -10.10
C SER A 145 -13.83 -5.00 -10.46
N SER A 146 -14.54 -5.87 -11.16
CA SER A 146 -13.99 -6.62 -12.29
C SER A 146 -12.99 -5.74 -13.03
N ILE A 147 -11.72 -6.12 -12.96
CA ILE A 147 -10.69 -5.56 -13.83
C ILE A 147 -10.96 -6.13 -15.23
N ASP A 148 -11.68 -5.36 -16.04
CA ASP A 148 -11.41 -5.37 -17.47
C ASP A 148 -9.97 -4.87 -17.64
N ASN A 149 -9.07 -5.81 -17.98
CA ASN A 149 -7.61 -5.64 -18.09
C ASN A 149 -7.16 -4.68 -19.21
N ASN A 150 -8.00 -3.76 -19.67
CA ASN A 150 -7.71 -2.94 -20.85
C ASN A 150 -7.81 -1.43 -20.65
N LYS A 151 -7.76 -0.91 -19.42
CA LYS A 151 -7.43 0.51 -19.16
C LYS A 151 -6.89 0.70 -17.74
N LYS A 152 -5.57 0.57 -17.58
CA LYS A 152 -4.86 1.14 -16.42
C LYS A 152 -5.02 2.66 -16.45
N SER A 153 -5.93 3.21 -15.66
CA SER A 153 -5.79 4.60 -15.20
C SER A 153 -4.88 4.59 -13.99
N GLU A 154 -3.59 4.62 -14.28
CA GLU A 154 -2.57 5.07 -13.34
C GLU A 154 -2.93 6.48 -12.85
N LEU A 155 -3.23 6.65 -11.56
CA LEU A 155 -2.90 7.89 -10.88
C LEU A 155 -1.38 7.87 -10.61
N THR A 156 -0.62 7.89 -11.71
CA THR A 156 0.76 8.31 -11.70
C THR A 156 0.75 9.79 -11.35
N HIS A 157 1.48 10.18 -10.29
CA HIS A 157 2.21 11.44 -10.34
C HIS A 157 2.83 11.51 -11.73
N PRO A 158 2.62 12.56 -12.54
CA PRO A 158 2.97 12.56 -13.95
C PRO A 158 4.43 12.16 -14.07
N SER A 159 4.63 10.89 -14.41
CA SER A 159 5.93 10.34 -14.69
C SER A 159 6.11 10.81 -16.11
N VAL A 160 6.74 11.96 -16.26
CA VAL A 160 6.97 12.55 -17.58
C VAL A 160 7.69 11.48 -18.40
N SER A 161 7.02 10.94 -19.41
CA SER A 161 7.58 9.88 -20.24
C SER A 161 8.88 10.39 -20.84
N TYR A 162 9.98 9.69 -20.54
CA TYR A 162 11.31 10.06 -20.97
C TYR A 162 11.41 10.06 -22.49
N ASN A 163 11.66 11.24 -23.07
CA ASN A 163 12.16 11.34 -24.43
C ASN A 163 13.49 12.11 -24.36
N PRO A 164 14.62 11.47 -24.71
CA PRO A 164 15.96 12.03 -24.55
C PRO A 164 16.22 13.30 -25.39
N LEU A 165 15.30 13.69 -26.27
CA LEU A 165 15.40 14.88 -27.11
C LEU A 165 14.82 16.14 -26.44
N TYR A 166 14.00 16.00 -25.39
CA TYR A 166 13.37 17.16 -24.74
C TYR A 166 14.16 17.61 -23.52
N LYS A 167 14.34 18.92 -23.43
CA LYS A 167 14.78 19.60 -22.21
C LYS A 167 13.56 20.21 -21.53
N TYR A 168 13.59 20.25 -20.20
CA TYR A 168 12.49 20.72 -19.37
C TYR A 168 12.82 22.06 -18.72
N LEU A 169 11.81 22.92 -18.64
CA LEU A 169 11.82 24.19 -17.90
C LEU A 169 10.71 24.15 -16.86
N ILE A 170 10.95 24.80 -15.72
CA ILE A 170 9.95 24.93 -14.66
C ILE A 170 9.30 26.31 -14.76
N VAL A 171 7.97 26.34 -14.87
CA VAL A 171 7.14 27.55 -14.88
C VAL A 171 6.15 27.51 -13.71
N ASP A 172 5.72 28.68 -13.24
CA ASP A 172 4.64 28.79 -12.26
C ASP A 172 3.25 28.64 -12.91
N LYS A 173 2.20 28.72 -12.08
CA LYS A 173 0.81 28.57 -12.53
C LYS A 173 0.37 29.64 -13.55
N ASP A 174 1.06 30.77 -13.60
CA ASP A 174 0.77 31.89 -14.49
C ASP A 174 1.68 31.85 -15.74
N GLY A 175 2.46 30.78 -15.91
CA GLY A 175 3.35 30.55 -17.04
C GLY A 175 4.69 31.28 -16.94
N LYS A 176 5.01 31.90 -15.81
CA LYS A 176 6.28 32.60 -15.61
C LYS A 176 7.39 31.59 -15.30
N PHE A 177 8.52 31.73 -15.99
CA PHE A 177 9.70 30.89 -15.75
C PHE A 177 10.22 31.03 -14.32
N ILE A 178 10.23 29.91 -13.60
CA ILE A 178 10.87 29.75 -12.28
C ILE A 178 12.37 29.52 -12.47
N THR A 179 12.74 28.79 -13.52
CA THR A 179 14.15 28.50 -13.85
C THR A 179 14.48 28.97 -15.26
N LYS A 180 15.71 29.45 -15.47
CA LYS A 180 16.26 29.78 -16.80
C LYS A 180 17.08 28.65 -17.41
N THR A 181 17.31 27.59 -16.64
CA THR A 181 18.15 26.46 -17.00
C THR A 181 17.29 25.33 -17.55
N ASN A 182 17.74 24.74 -18.65
CA ASN A 182 17.14 23.57 -19.28
C ASN A 182 17.62 22.28 -18.61
N TYR A 183 16.69 21.44 -18.14
CA TYR A 183 16.99 20.18 -17.46
C TYR A 183 16.78 18.97 -18.36
N ASP A 184 17.59 17.93 -18.20
CA ASP A 184 17.45 16.66 -18.92
C ASP A 184 16.25 15.86 -18.43
N GLN A 185 16.03 15.90 -17.12
CA GLN A 185 14.94 15.20 -16.44
C GLN A 185 14.52 15.99 -15.21
N ILE A 186 13.24 15.87 -14.83
CA ILE A 186 12.67 16.49 -13.64
C ILE A 186 11.76 15.48 -12.96
N ASN A 187 11.84 15.41 -11.63
CA ASN A 187 10.93 14.64 -10.79
C ASN A 187 10.46 15.51 -9.62
N ILE A 188 9.15 15.76 -9.54
CA ILE A 188 8.55 16.54 -8.46
C ILE A 188 8.25 15.58 -7.32
N ILE A 189 9.06 15.64 -6.26
CA ILE A 189 8.92 14.79 -5.08
C ILE A 189 7.84 15.37 -4.17
N ASP A 190 7.96 16.66 -3.90
CA ASP A 190 6.96 17.50 -3.24
C ASP A 190 7.01 18.91 -3.83
N GLY A 191 5.96 19.73 -3.61
CA GLY A 191 5.87 21.08 -4.16
C GLY A 191 7.04 22.01 -3.79
N ASN A 192 7.82 21.68 -2.75
CA ASN A 192 9.01 22.42 -2.33
C ASN A 192 10.33 21.64 -2.52
N PHE A 193 10.31 20.45 -3.11
CA PHE A 193 11.49 19.60 -3.27
C PHE A 193 11.45 18.92 -4.64
N ILE A 194 12.17 19.49 -5.59
CA ILE A 194 12.14 19.09 -7.01
C ILE A 194 13.51 18.54 -7.39
N ALA A 195 13.58 17.26 -7.77
CA ALA A 195 14.79 16.66 -8.31
C ALA A 195 14.93 17.04 -9.78
N VAL A 196 16.13 17.48 -10.16
CA VAL A 196 16.45 17.92 -11.52
C VAL A 196 17.76 17.32 -12.00
N CYS A 197 17.83 16.93 -13.26
CA CYS A 197 19.01 16.33 -13.86
C CYS A 197 19.64 17.26 -14.91
N ILE A 198 20.95 17.45 -14.86
CA ILE A 198 21.76 18.15 -15.86
C ILE A 198 23.02 17.32 -16.11
N ASP A 199 23.33 17.02 -17.36
CA ASP A 199 24.52 16.28 -17.78
C ASP A 199 24.66 14.95 -17.03
N LYS A 200 23.52 14.24 -16.87
CA LYS A 200 23.38 12.98 -16.13
C LYS A 200 23.68 13.07 -14.63
N LYS A 201 23.73 14.28 -14.07
CA LYS A 201 23.84 14.50 -12.62
C LYS A 201 22.57 15.09 -12.08
N TRP A 202 22.10 14.53 -10.97
CA TRP A 202 20.93 14.97 -10.24
C TRP A 202 21.28 15.95 -9.14
N GLY A 203 20.45 16.97 -9.01
CA GLY A 203 20.41 17.95 -7.92
C GLY A 203 18.97 18.22 -7.49
N PHE A 204 18.80 19.13 -6.54
CA PHE A 204 17.50 19.42 -5.94
C PHE A 204 17.27 20.92 -5.85
N LEU A 205 16.06 21.35 -6.24
CA LEU A 205 15.58 22.71 -6.18
C LEU A 205 14.46 22.87 -5.16
N ASP A 206 14.35 24.06 -4.59
CA ASP A 206 13.13 24.50 -3.93
C ASP A 206 12.08 25.01 -4.95
N ARG A 207 10.87 25.33 -4.47
CA ARG A 207 9.79 25.86 -5.32
C ARG A 207 10.11 27.17 -6.04
N THR A 208 11.13 27.90 -5.59
CA THR A 208 11.56 29.17 -6.18
C THR A 208 12.58 28.96 -7.30
N GLY A 209 13.01 27.71 -7.52
CA GLY A 209 14.04 27.35 -8.49
C GLY A 209 15.46 27.55 -7.96
N LYS A 210 15.63 27.81 -6.66
CA LYS A 210 16.94 27.90 -6.03
C LYS A 210 17.44 26.49 -5.70
N TYR A 211 18.72 26.23 -5.96
CA TYR A 211 19.35 24.99 -5.56
C TYR A 211 19.36 24.83 -4.03
N ILE A 212 18.78 23.72 -3.58
CA ILE A 212 19.01 23.12 -2.27
C ILE A 212 20.34 22.36 -2.34
N ILE A 213 20.48 21.51 -3.37
CA ILE A 213 21.72 20.80 -3.69
C ILE A 213 21.99 20.93 -5.18
N LYS A 214 23.18 21.40 -5.55
CA LYS A 214 23.59 21.47 -6.96
C LYS A 214 23.73 20.06 -7.57
N PRO A 215 23.56 19.90 -8.90
CA PRO A 215 23.67 18.60 -9.54
C PRO A 215 25.03 17.93 -9.28
N GLN A 216 24.99 16.78 -8.63
CA GLN A 216 26.19 16.00 -8.27
C GLN A 216 25.96 14.50 -8.19
N PHE A 217 24.72 14.05 -7.98
CA PHE A 217 24.40 12.63 -7.80
C PHE A 217 24.24 11.93 -9.14
N SER A 218 24.75 10.71 -9.27
CA SER A 218 24.58 9.94 -10.51
C SER A 218 23.19 9.28 -10.63
N ASP A 219 22.47 9.13 -9.52
CA ASP A 219 21.11 8.57 -9.46
C ASP A 219 20.38 9.02 -8.19
N THR A 220 19.04 9.01 -8.20
CA THR A 220 18.18 9.35 -7.05
C THR A 220 16.92 8.47 -7.03
N ARG A 221 16.41 8.14 -5.84
CA ARG A 221 15.18 7.34 -5.67
C ARG A 221 14.33 7.89 -4.53
N ASN A 222 13.05 8.13 -4.81
CA ASN A 222 12.10 8.56 -3.79
C ASN A 222 11.77 7.39 -2.87
N LEU A 223 12.13 7.49 -1.59
CA LEU A 223 11.81 6.46 -0.59
C LEU A 223 10.45 6.76 0.06
N THR A 224 10.26 8.03 0.43
CA THR A 224 9.01 8.60 0.97
C THR A 224 8.93 10.08 0.55
N ASN A 225 7.85 10.78 0.91
CA ASN A 225 7.74 12.22 0.66
C ASN A 225 8.81 13.04 1.41
N GLU A 226 9.44 12.50 2.46
CA GLU A 226 10.42 13.22 3.28
C GLU A 226 11.86 12.71 3.09
N LEU A 227 12.05 11.56 2.43
CA LEU A 227 13.34 10.89 2.32
C LEU A 227 13.62 10.48 0.88
N THR A 228 14.81 10.85 0.40
CA THR A 228 15.28 10.52 -0.95
C THR A 228 16.63 9.83 -0.86
N ALA A 229 16.75 8.66 -1.48
CA ALA A 229 18.04 8.00 -1.65
C ALA A 229 18.82 8.69 -2.78
N VAL A 230 20.10 8.91 -2.57
CA VAL A 230 20.99 9.58 -3.53
C VAL A 230 22.28 8.78 -3.72
N LEU A 231 22.76 8.72 -4.95
CA LEU A 231 23.98 7.99 -5.32
C LEU A 231 25.12 8.98 -5.57
N LEU A 232 26.13 8.96 -4.70
CA LEU A 232 27.35 9.76 -4.80
C LEU A 232 28.56 8.83 -4.77
N ASP A 233 29.50 8.99 -5.70
CA ASP A 233 30.73 8.18 -5.78
C ASP A 233 30.49 6.66 -5.69
N ASN A 234 29.46 6.18 -6.41
CA ASN A 234 29.00 4.79 -6.42
C ASN A 234 28.53 4.24 -5.05
N LYS A 235 28.20 5.13 -4.11
CA LYS A 235 27.62 4.79 -2.82
C LYS A 235 26.28 5.49 -2.59
N TRP A 236 25.31 4.72 -2.13
CA TRP A 236 23.99 5.20 -1.76
C TRP A 236 24.01 5.78 -0.35
N GLY A 237 23.42 6.97 -0.22
CA GLY A 237 23.03 7.62 1.03
C GLY A 237 21.56 8.03 1.00
N VAL A 238 21.10 8.67 2.06
CA VAL A 238 19.72 9.17 2.18
C VAL A 238 19.75 10.61 2.69
N ILE A 239 19.01 11.48 2.00
CA ILE A 239 18.83 12.88 2.38
C ILE A 239 17.37 13.17 2.77
N ASP A 240 17.20 14.18 3.61
CA ASP A 240 15.89 14.79 3.86
C ASP A 240 15.55 15.85 2.80
N ARG A 241 14.36 16.46 2.93
CA ARG A 241 13.89 17.55 2.06
C ARG A 241 14.69 18.85 2.14
N ASN A 242 15.51 19.02 3.16
CA ASN A 242 16.40 20.18 3.30
C ASN A 242 17.74 19.93 2.61
N GLY A 243 17.94 18.73 2.04
CA GLY A 243 19.21 18.31 1.46
C GLY A 243 20.25 17.87 2.49
N CYS A 244 19.86 17.69 3.75
CA CYS A 244 20.74 17.19 4.80
C CYS A 244 20.83 15.66 4.71
N TYR A 245 22.03 15.10 4.81
CA TYR A 245 22.18 13.65 4.94
C TYR A 245 21.60 13.17 6.25
N ILE A 246 20.62 12.28 6.16
CA ILE A 246 20.19 11.41 7.26
C ILE A 246 21.12 10.20 7.33
N ILE A 247 21.55 9.71 6.16
CA ILE A 247 22.54 8.65 6.04
C ILE A 247 23.56 9.03 4.99
N GLU A 248 24.82 9.19 5.42
CA GLU A 248 25.94 9.46 4.51
C GLU A 248 26.10 8.35 3.45
N PRO A 249 26.52 8.69 2.21
CA PRO A 249 26.78 7.73 1.15
C PRO A 249 27.79 6.65 1.58
N LYS A 250 27.29 5.42 1.78
CA LYS A 250 28.14 4.29 2.21
C LYS A 250 27.71 2.92 1.68
N PHE A 251 26.46 2.79 1.22
CA PHE A 251 25.91 1.51 0.76
C PHE A 251 26.23 1.26 -0.70
N ASN A 252 26.59 0.03 -1.07
CA ASN A 252 26.69 -0.38 -2.47
C ASN A 252 25.32 -0.39 -3.16
N GLU A 253 24.26 -0.67 -2.40
CA GLU A 253 22.89 -0.74 -2.91
C GLU A 253 21.89 -0.39 -1.80
N ILE A 254 20.78 0.26 -2.17
CA ILE A 254 19.66 0.56 -1.28
C ILE A 254 18.34 0.28 -2.02
N SER A 255 17.41 -0.38 -1.34
CA SER A 255 16.10 -0.73 -1.89
C SER A 255 15.00 -0.53 -0.84
N ASN A 256 13.88 0.03 -1.30
CA ASN A 256 12.63 0.15 -0.56
C ASN A 256 11.65 -0.95 -0.99
N ASP A 257 12.05 -2.22 -0.88
CA ASP A 257 11.10 -3.29 -1.12
C ASP A 257 9.93 -3.16 -0.11
N TYR A 258 8.71 -3.01 -0.60
CA TYR A 258 7.51 -2.72 0.21
C TYR A 258 7.08 -3.87 1.14
N HIS A 259 7.90 -4.91 1.26
CA HIS A 259 7.62 -6.12 2.01
C HIS A 259 8.22 -6.14 3.44
N TYR A 260 8.99 -5.12 3.82
CA TYR A 260 9.72 -5.05 5.10
C TYR A 260 9.07 -4.08 6.11
N GLY A 261 7.75 -4.17 6.33
CA GLY A 261 7.05 -3.29 7.29
C GLY A 261 7.12 -1.78 6.95
N GLN A 262 6.38 -0.95 7.68
CA GLN A 262 6.43 0.50 7.47
C GLN A 262 7.72 1.05 8.09
N GLN A 263 8.68 1.51 7.27
CA GLN A 263 9.93 2.24 7.60
C GLN A 263 11.24 1.43 7.70
N GLN A 264 11.52 0.53 6.74
CA GLN A 264 12.80 -0.17 6.67
C GLN A 264 13.39 -0.10 5.26
N LEU A 265 14.72 -0.13 5.17
CA LEU A 265 15.44 -0.19 3.89
C LEU A 265 16.35 -1.40 3.88
N LYS A 266 16.31 -2.13 2.77
CA LYS A 266 17.27 -3.19 2.51
C LYS A 266 18.53 -2.55 1.93
N VAL A 267 19.67 -2.80 2.55
CA VAL A 267 20.94 -2.16 2.21
C VAL A 267 22.04 -3.18 1.99
N LYS A 268 22.95 -2.89 1.06
CA LYS A 268 24.09 -3.76 0.75
C LYS A 268 25.42 -3.07 1.08
N ILE A 269 26.30 -3.76 1.80
CA ILE A 269 27.70 -3.36 2.03
C ILE A 269 28.58 -4.58 1.78
N ASN A 270 29.67 -4.42 1.02
CA ASN A 270 30.66 -5.48 0.77
C ASN A 270 29.99 -6.77 0.27
N ASN A 271 29.03 -6.61 -0.64
CA ASN A 271 28.20 -7.68 -1.20
C ASN A 271 27.28 -8.43 -0.23
N LYS A 272 27.18 -8.02 1.03
CA LYS A 272 26.23 -8.56 2.01
C LYS A 272 25.05 -7.62 2.22
N TRP A 273 23.87 -8.19 2.37
CA TRP A 273 22.61 -7.52 2.62
C TRP A 273 22.31 -7.49 4.11
N GLY A 274 21.77 -6.35 4.55
CA GLY A 274 21.19 -6.11 5.86
C GLY A 274 19.96 -5.22 5.74
N ILE A 275 19.40 -4.85 6.89
CA ILE A 275 18.21 -4.01 7.00
C ILE A 275 18.48 -2.89 8.00
N ILE A 276 18.14 -1.67 7.62
CA ILE A 276 18.23 -0.49 8.47
C ILE A 276 16.84 0.15 8.66
N ASP A 277 16.69 0.88 9.76
CA ASP A 277 15.62 1.88 9.88
C ASP A 277 15.95 3.13 9.05
N TYR A 278 14.99 4.06 8.93
CA TYR A 278 15.19 5.33 8.23
C TYR A 278 16.13 6.32 8.92
N SER A 279 16.51 6.05 10.18
CA SER A 279 17.55 6.80 10.90
C SER A 279 18.97 6.25 10.60
N GLY A 280 19.07 5.17 9.82
CA GLY A 280 20.34 4.53 9.46
C GLY A 280 20.85 3.51 10.47
N ASN A 281 20.07 3.17 11.50
CA ASN A 281 20.43 2.14 12.47
C ASN A 281 20.19 0.75 11.88
N TYR A 282 21.12 -0.17 12.10
CA TYR A 282 20.92 -1.55 11.69
C TYR A 282 19.88 -2.23 12.57
N ILE A 283 18.81 -2.71 11.93
CA ILE A 283 17.90 -3.71 12.48
C ILE A 283 18.52 -5.09 12.28
N ILE A 284 19.08 -5.32 11.09
CA ILE A 284 19.78 -6.55 10.70
C ILE A 284 21.10 -6.15 10.06
N LYS A 285 22.23 -6.62 10.59
CA LYS A 285 23.54 -6.27 10.06
C LYS A 285 23.76 -6.88 8.67
N PRO A 286 24.58 -6.25 7.80
CA PRO A 286 24.90 -6.79 6.48
C PRO A 286 25.75 -8.05 6.56
N GLU A 287 25.11 -9.22 6.64
CA GLU A 287 25.77 -10.52 6.84
C GLU A 287 25.29 -11.58 5.83
N PHE A 288 24.21 -11.32 5.09
CA PHE A 288 23.54 -12.29 4.22
C PHE A 288 23.83 -12.06 2.74
N ASP A 289 23.97 -13.11 1.94
CA ASP A 289 24.14 -13.00 0.48
C ASP A 289 22.84 -12.59 -0.22
N SER A 290 21.70 -12.88 0.41
CA SER A 290 20.38 -12.41 0.02
C SER A 290 19.43 -12.41 1.21
N ILE A 291 18.45 -11.52 1.18
CA ILE A 291 17.32 -11.47 2.12
C ILE A 291 16.05 -11.35 1.28
N GLY A 292 15.12 -12.29 1.40
CA GLY A 292 13.79 -12.22 0.79
C GLY A 292 12.79 -11.49 1.67
N ALA A 293 11.58 -11.32 1.17
CA ALA A 293 10.51 -10.64 1.89
C ALA A 293 10.15 -11.37 3.20
N PHE A 294 9.89 -10.60 4.26
CA PHE A 294 9.27 -11.14 5.46
C PHE A 294 7.81 -11.50 5.19
N SER A 295 7.41 -12.66 5.70
CA SER A 295 6.04 -13.11 5.74
C SER A 295 5.89 -14.02 6.96
N GLU A 296 4.79 -13.88 7.70
CA GLU A 296 4.54 -14.68 8.91
C GLU A 296 5.70 -14.64 9.92
N GLY A 297 6.39 -13.49 10.01
CA GLY A 297 7.49 -13.28 10.93
C GLY A 297 8.87 -13.78 10.47
N LEU A 298 8.96 -14.42 9.31
CA LEU A 298 10.19 -15.01 8.78
C LEU A 298 10.52 -14.51 7.37
N ALA A 299 11.81 -14.38 7.07
CA ALA A 299 12.32 -14.07 5.74
C ALA A 299 13.34 -15.14 5.31
N PRO A 300 13.29 -15.65 4.07
CA PRO A 300 14.34 -16.52 3.57
C PRO A 300 15.62 -15.73 3.39
N VAL A 301 16.75 -16.29 3.80
CA VAL A 301 18.08 -15.69 3.63
C VAL A 301 19.03 -16.67 2.99
N LYS A 302 19.96 -16.14 2.19
CA LYS A 302 21.05 -16.93 1.61
C LYS A 302 22.34 -16.68 2.39
N ILE A 303 23.02 -17.74 2.79
CA ILE A 303 24.36 -17.72 3.39
C ILE A 303 25.21 -18.74 2.63
N GLY A 304 26.25 -18.27 1.93
CA GLY A 304 26.98 -19.11 0.97
C GLY A 304 26.03 -19.59 -0.11
N ASP A 305 25.93 -20.91 -0.31
CA ASP A 305 25.09 -21.51 -1.34
C ASP A 305 23.74 -22.04 -0.83
N LYS A 306 23.45 -21.86 0.46
CA LYS A 306 22.25 -22.42 1.08
C LYS A 306 21.32 -21.33 1.61
N PHE A 307 20.03 -21.65 1.61
CA PHE A 307 18.97 -20.84 2.16
C PHE A 307 18.50 -21.37 3.51
N GLY A 308 18.27 -20.44 4.43
CA GLY A 308 17.60 -20.64 5.71
C GLY A 308 16.57 -19.52 5.93
N TYR A 309 16.14 -19.30 7.16
CA TYR A 309 15.17 -18.26 7.49
C TYR A 309 15.55 -17.51 8.76
N ILE A 310 15.35 -16.19 8.75
CA ILE A 310 15.55 -15.30 9.89
C ILE A 310 14.25 -14.67 10.36
N ASN A 311 14.19 -14.26 11.62
CA ASN A 311 13.12 -13.40 12.13
C ASN A 311 13.42 -11.90 11.95
N TYR A 312 12.51 -11.02 12.39
CA TYR A 312 12.67 -9.57 12.28
C TYR A 312 13.87 -8.97 13.05
N LYS A 313 14.49 -9.72 13.95
CA LYS A 313 15.72 -9.33 14.66
C LYS A 313 16.98 -9.80 13.92
N GLY A 314 16.84 -10.51 12.82
CA GLY A 314 17.96 -11.12 12.08
C GLY A 314 18.45 -12.45 12.67
N GLU A 315 17.76 -13.01 13.66
CA GLU A 315 18.14 -14.28 14.28
C GLU A 315 17.74 -15.43 13.33
N ILE A 316 18.66 -16.37 13.08
CA ILE A 316 18.40 -17.57 12.28
C ILE A 316 17.41 -18.47 13.03
N VAL A 317 16.23 -18.66 12.46
CA VAL A 317 15.17 -19.56 12.98
C VAL A 317 15.25 -20.93 12.32
N ILE A 318 15.52 -20.97 11.02
CA ILE A 318 15.76 -22.22 10.28
C ILE A 318 17.15 -22.14 9.66
N GLN A 319 18.02 -23.08 10.04
CA GLN A 319 19.41 -23.10 9.59
C GLN A 319 19.51 -23.20 8.06
N PRO A 320 20.50 -22.52 7.43
CA PRO A 320 20.73 -22.63 6.00
C PRO A 320 21.00 -24.08 5.59
N GLN A 321 20.08 -24.66 4.83
CA GLN A 321 20.15 -26.06 4.41
C GLN A 321 19.53 -26.32 3.03
N PHE A 322 18.69 -25.40 2.54
CA PHE A 322 17.98 -25.53 1.27
C PHE A 322 18.80 -24.95 0.12
N GLU A 323 18.67 -25.50 -1.08
CA GLU A 323 19.27 -24.96 -2.30
C GLU A 323 18.51 -23.74 -2.81
N GLU A 324 17.18 -23.75 -2.63
CA GLU A 324 16.27 -22.66 -2.94
C GLU A 324 15.20 -22.57 -1.83
N ALA A 325 14.72 -21.37 -1.54
CA ALA A 325 13.69 -21.12 -0.55
C ALA A 325 12.85 -19.91 -0.95
N GLU A 326 11.52 -20.05 -0.89
CA GLU A 326 10.58 -18.94 -1.10
C GLU A 326 10.18 -18.29 0.23
N SER A 327 9.60 -17.07 0.17
CA SER A 327 8.96 -16.49 1.35
C SER A 327 7.74 -17.31 1.78
N PHE A 328 7.46 -17.32 3.08
CA PHE A 328 6.28 -18.00 3.60
C PHE A 328 4.99 -17.42 3.02
N ARG A 329 3.99 -18.27 2.80
CA ARG A 329 2.64 -17.89 2.38
C ARG A 329 1.65 -18.28 3.47
N ASN A 330 0.64 -17.45 3.67
CA ASN A 330 -0.49 -17.76 4.54
C ASN A 330 -1.71 -18.12 3.69
N LEU A 331 -2.16 -19.37 3.80
CA LEU A 331 -3.26 -19.95 3.03
C LEU A 331 -4.50 -20.19 3.91
N ASN A 332 -4.82 -19.25 4.82
CA ASN A 332 -5.89 -19.31 5.84
C ASN A 332 -5.74 -20.43 6.89
N PHE A 333 -5.35 -21.63 6.48
CA PHE A 333 -5.28 -22.84 7.31
C PHE A 333 -3.83 -23.30 7.54
N ILE A 334 -2.91 -22.91 6.66
CA ILE A 334 -1.51 -23.32 6.72
C ILE A 334 -0.57 -22.16 6.40
N VAL A 335 0.56 -22.13 7.09
CA VAL A 335 1.70 -21.29 6.75
C VAL A 335 2.81 -22.17 6.23
N GLU A 336 3.20 -21.92 4.99
CA GLU A 336 4.11 -22.81 4.27
C GLU A 336 5.14 -22.06 3.44
N SER A 337 6.25 -22.72 3.16
CA SER A 337 7.20 -22.27 2.15
C SER A 337 7.66 -23.43 1.27
N LYS A 338 7.77 -23.16 -0.03
CA LYS A 338 8.35 -24.09 -0.99
C LYS A 338 9.87 -23.97 -0.90
N VAL A 339 10.52 -25.11 -0.72
CA VAL A 339 11.97 -25.23 -0.61
C VAL A 339 12.49 -26.30 -1.55
N LYS A 340 13.76 -26.21 -1.91
CA LYS A 340 14.46 -27.21 -2.70
C LYS A 340 15.60 -27.83 -1.91
N SER A 341 15.70 -29.15 -1.94
CA SER A 341 16.77 -29.91 -1.33
C SER A 341 17.13 -31.11 -2.21
N ASN A 342 18.41 -31.33 -2.46
CA ASN A 342 18.92 -32.40 -3.32
C ASN A 342 18.27 -32.37 -4.73
N GLY A 343 18.11 -31.18 -5.30
CA GLY A 343 17.50 -30.99 -6.62
C GLY A 343 15.98 -31.17 -6.69
N LYS A 344 15.30 -31.46 -5.57
CA LYS A 344 13.84 -31.72 -5.53
C LYS A 344 13.12 -30.71 -4.65
N TYR A 345 11.89 -30.39 -5.01
CA TYR A 345 11.03 -29.47 -4.27
C TYR A 345 10.18 -30.21 -3.23
N GLY A 346 10.05 -29.56 -2.08
CA GLY A 346 9.15 -29.91 -0.99
C GLY A 346 8.53 -28.65 -0.39
N ILE A 347 7.76 -28.84 0.68
CA ILE A 347 7.06 -27.77 1.40
C ILE A 347 7.37 -27.92 2.88
N ILE A 348 7.72 -26.83 3.54
CA ILE A 348 8.00 -26.77 4.98
C ILE A 348 7.04 -25.85 5.72
N ASN A 349 6.82 -26.13 7.00
CA ASN A 349 6.14 -25.21 7.91
C ASN A 349 7.11 -24.16 8.49
N ILE A 350 6.60 -23.26 9.34
CA ILE A 350 7.39 -22.19 9.99
C ILE A 350 8.51 -22.68 10.92
N LYS A 351 8.47 -23.95 11.34
CA LYS A 351 9.53 -24.58 12.15
C LYS A 351 10.63 -25.20 11.27
N GLY A 352 10.45 -25.20 9.95
CA GLY A 352 11.34 -25.88 9.00
C GLY A 352 11.07 -27.38 8.85
N GLU A 353 9.98 -27.89 9.41
CA GLU A 353 9.60 -29.29 9.29
C GLU A 353 8.89 -29.51 7.94
N TYR A 354 9.22 -30.59 7.24
CA TYR A 354 8.59 -30.91 5.96
C TYR A 354 7.12 -31.30 6.16
N ILE A 355 6.22 -30.54 5.53
CA ILE A 355 4.84 -30.94 5.24
C ILE A 355 4.84 -31.88 4.03
N VAL A 356 5.59 -31.52 3.00
CA VAL A 356 5.83 -32.32 1.79
C VAL A 356 7.33 -32.56 1.65
N LYS A 357 7.75 -33.83 1.66
CA LYS A 357 9.16 -34.18 1.49
C LYS A 357 9.68 -33.76 0.10
N PRO A 358 10.97 -33.41 -0.03
CA PRO A 358 11.56 -32.98 -1.29
C PRO A 358 11.75 -34.16 -2.23
N GLU A 359 10.72 -34.50 -3.00
CA GLU A 359 10.75 -35.61 -3.97
C GLU A 359 10.20 -35.24 -5.36
N TYR A 360 9.75 -33.99 -5.53
CA TYR A 360 9.10 -33.52 -6.75
C TYR A 360 10.05 -32.67 -7.59
N ASP A 361 9.94 -32.79 -8.92
CA ASP A 361 10.68 -31.98 -9.89
C ASP A 361 10.21 -30.52 -9.90
N ALA A 362 8.93 -30.30 -9.59
CA ALA A 362 8.32 -28.99 -9.45
C ALA A 362 7.07 -29.07 -8.57
N ILE A 363 6.78 -28.00 -7.82
CA ILE A 363 5.53 -27.83 -7.08
C ILE A 363 4.98 -26.43 -7.39
N SER A 364 3.70 -26.35 -7.73
CA SER A 364 3.00 -25.09 -7.95
C SER A 364 1.63 -25.09 -7.28
N PHE A 365 1.31 -23.98 -6.63
CA PHE A 365 0.02 -23.73 -6.01
C PHE A 365 -1.10 -23.67 -7.06
N ILE A 366 -2.22 -24.34 -6.77
CA ILE A 366 -3.45 -24.24 -7.56
C ILE A 366 -4.45 -23.37 -6.82
N ASN A 367 -4.76 -23.73 -5.58
CA ASN A 367 -5.71 -23.03 -4.72
C ASN A 367 -5.40 -23.32 -3.25
N GLN A 368 -6.19 -22.72 -2.34
CA GLN A 368 -5.97 -22.77 -0.89
C GLN A 368 -5.85 -24.18 -0.30
N ILE A 369 -6.24 -25.25 -1.02
CA ILE A 369 -6.19 -26.63 -0.53
C ILE A 369 -5.39 -27.60 -1.41
N LEU A 370 -4.88 -27.18 -2.57
CA LEU A 370 -4.25 -28.07 -3.54
C LEU A 370 -3.00 -27.48 -4.18
N PHE A 371 -2.03 -28.36 -4.39
CA PHE A 371 -0.84 -28.13 -5.20
C PHE A 371 -0.80 -29.09 -6.39
N SER A 372 -0.31 -28.57 -7.50
CA SER A 372 0.22 -29.40 -8.59
C SER A 372 1.65 -29.80 -8.24
N ALA A 373 1.97 -31.07 -8.39
CA ALA A 373 3.30 -31.60 -8.13
C ALA A 373 3.76 -32.46 -9.31
N LYS A 374 4.98 -32.21 -9.79
CA LYS A 374 5.57 -32.92 -10.93
C LYS A 374 6.55 -33.97 -10.43
N LYS A 375 6.42 -35.21 -10.91
CA LYS A 375 7.35 -36.30 -10.63
C LYS A 375 7.47 -37.15 -11.89
N ASN A 376 8.69 -37.49 -12.30
CA ASN A 376 8.95 -38.33 -13.48
C ASN A 376 8.28 -37.77 -14.76
N ASN A 377 8.40 -36.45 -14.96
CA ASN A 377 7.81 -35.71 -16.09
C ASN A 377 6.27 -35.67 -16.18
N LYS A 378 5.54 -36.25 -15.22
CA LYS A 378 4.09 -36.16 -15.15
C LYS A 378 3.67 -35.30 -13.96
N TRP A 379 2.52 -34.66 -14.09
CA TRP A 379 1.89 -33.86 -13.05
C TRP A 379 0.79 -34.65 -12.34
N GLY A 380 0.71 -34.46 -11.03
CA GLY A 380 -0.33 -34.95 -10.15
C GLY A 380 -0.84 -33.83 -9.25
N LEU A 381 -1.73 -34.19 -8.33
CA LEU A 381 -2.29 -33.29 -7.32
C LEU A 381 -1.94 -33.80 -5.93
N ILE A 382 -1.48 -32.89 -5.07
CA ILE A 382 -1.26 -33.15 -3.64
C ILE A 382 -2.06 -32.15 -2.81
N GLY A 383 -2.55 -32.60 -1.66
CA GLY A 383 -3.29 -31.77 -0.72
C GLY A 383 -2.38 -30.99 0.23
N LEU A 384 -3.02 -30.27 1.17
CA LEU A 384 -2.32 -29.39 2.12
C LEU A 384 -1.36 -30.12 3.06
N ASN A 385 -1.63 -31.38 3.36
CA ASN A 385 -0.81 -32.15 4.29
C ASN A 385 0.18 -33.06 3.53
N GLY A 386 0.31 -32.86 2.20
CA GLY A 386 1.16 -33.65 1.34
C GLY A 386 0.58 -34.99 0.91
N GLU A 387 -0.68 -35.28 1.23
CA GLU A 387 -1.35 -36.47 0.74
C GLU A 387 -1.51 -36.41 -0.78
N ILE A 388 -1.29 -37.55 -1.45
CA ILE A 388 -1.47 -37.65 -2.89
C ILE A 388 -2.97 -37.73 -3.18
N VAL A 389 -3.52 -36.71 -3.82
CA VAL A 389 -4.92 -36.66 -4.28
C VAL A 389 -5.04 -37.33 -5.64
N VAL A 390 -4.09 -37.04 -6.53
CA VAL A 390 -3.98 -37.70 -7.84
C VAL A 390 -2.52 -38.01 -8.12
N GLU A 391 -2.22 -39.29 -8.31
CA GLU A 391 -0.89 -39.74 -8.72
C GLU A 391 -0.42 -39.03 -10.00
N PRO A 392 0.87 -38.69 -10.14
CA PRO A 392 1.42 -38.08 -11.34
C PRO A 392 1.11 -38.87 -12.61
N LYS A 393 0.22 -38.32 -13.46
CA LYS A 393 -0.20 -38.95 -14.72
C LYS A 393 -0.50 -37.98 -15.85
N PHE A 394 -0.67 -36.70 -15.54
CA PHE A 394 -0.98 -35.67 -16.52
C PHE A 394 0.28 -35.15 -17.20
N ASP A 395 0.22 -34.89 -18.50
CA ASP A 395 1.29 -34.21 -19.25
C ASP A 395 1.43 -32.76 -18.81
N GLU A 396 0.30 -32.13 -18.50
CA GLU A 396 0.23 -30.72 -18.14
C GLU A 396 -0.96 -30.48 -17.21
N ILE A 397 -0.78 -29.58 -16.24
CA ILE A 397 -1.88 -29.00 -15.46
C ILE A 397 -1.83 -27.49 -15.71
N SER A 398 -2.90 -26.97 -16.30
CA SER A 398 -2.94 -25.56 -16.68
C SER A 398 -3.64 -24.75 -15.61
N ASN A 399 -2.92 -23.77 -15.08
CA ASN A 399 -3.44 -22.85 -14.06
C ASN A 399 -4.12 -21.65 -14.75
N LEU A 400 -4.99 -21.92 -15.73
CA LEU A 400 -5.64 -20.91 -16.54
C LEU A 400 -6.48 -19.98 -15.65
N TYR A 401 -5.86 -18.85 -15.31
CA TYR A 401 -6.44 -17.59 -14.91
C TYR A 401 -7.53 -17.64 -13.82
N ASN A 402 -7.10 -17.42 -12.59
CA ASN A 402 -7.65 -16.40 -11.67
C ASN A 402 -9.16 -16.38 -11.36
N TYR A 403 -9.87 -17.45 -11.69
CA TYR A 403 -11.29 -17.59 -11.43
C TYR A 403 -11.54 -19.03 -11.02
N SER A 404 -11.18 -19.33 -9.77
CA SER A 404 -11.69 -20.44 -8.95
C SER A 404 -13.21 -20.35 -8.74
N VAL A 405 -13.97 -20.04 -9.80
CA VAL A 405 -15.41 -19.85 -9.71
C VAL A 405 -16.09 -21.22 -9.58
N ASN A 406 -15.42 -22.35 -9.89
CA ASN A 406 -16.07 -23.66 -9.93
C ASN A 406 -15.22 -24.89 -9.53
N ASN A 407 -14.10 -24.75 -8.81
CA ASN A 407 -13.27 -25.90 -8.37
C ASN A 407 -12.81 -26.87 -9.49
N ALA A 408 -12.71 -26.38 -10.72
CA ALA A 408 -12.33 -27.15 -11.91
C ALA A 408 -10.84 -26.92 -12.24
N ILE A 409 -10.14 -28.00 -12.58
CA ILE A 409 -8.71 -28.01 -12.88
C ILE A 409 -8.54 -28.55 -14.30
N SER A 410 -7.88 -27.78 -15.16
CA SER A 410 -7.62 -28.16 -16.55
C SER A 410 -6.38 -29.04 -16.62
N VAL A 411 -6.53 -30.23 -17.20
CA VAL A 411 -5.48 -31.24 -17.27
C VAL A 411 -5.33 -31.79 -18.67
N LYS A 412 -4.11 -32.14 -19.04
CA LYS A 412 -3.77 -32.73 -20.32
C LYS A 412 -3.25 -34.15 -20.14
N ILE A 413 -3.74 -35.08 -20.94
CA ILE A 413 -3.25 -36.46 -21.01
C ILE A 413 -3.30 -36.92 -22.47
N ASP A 414 -2.23 -37.54 -22.95
CA ASP A 414 -2.07 -38.01 -24.32
C ASP A 414 -2.43 -36.94 -25.36
N ASN A 415 -1.92 -35.73 -25.11
CA ASN A 415 -2.16 -34.51 -25.90
C ASN A 415 -3.60 -33.97 -25.93
N LYS A 416 -4.55 -34.56 -25.20
CA LYS A 416 -5.91 -34.06 -25.11
C LYS A 416 -6.17 -33.40 -23.76
N TRP A 417 -6.86 -32.27 -23.80
CA TRP A 417 -7.33 -31.52 -22.63
C TRP A 417 -8.67 -32.05 -22.14
N GLY A 418 -8.76 -32.18 -20.82
CA GLY A 418 -9.96 -32.50 -20.06
C GLY A 418 -10.05 -31.59 -18.83
N ILE A 419 -11.10 -31.78 -18.04
CA ILE A 419 -11.34 -31.04 -16.80
C ILE A 419 -11.58 -32.05 -15.67
N ILE A 420 -10.88 -31.89 -14.56
CA ILE A 420 -11.15 -32.62 -13.31
C ILE A 420 -11.65 -31.68 -12.23
N ASP A 421 -12.37 -32.21 -11.25
CA ASP A 421 -12.63 -31.50 -10.00
C ASP A 421 -11.46 -31.61 -9.02
N LYS A 422 -11.59 -30.98 -7.84
CA LYS A 422 -10.59 -31.01 -6.76
C LYS A 422 -10.27 -32.42 -6.20
N SER A 423 -11.14 -33.41 -6.43
CA SER A 423 -10.90 -34.80 -6.03
C SER A 423 -10.18 -35.61 -7.12
N GLY A 424 -9.98 -35.02 -8.30
CA GLY A 424 -9.39 -35.70 -9.45
C GLY A 424 -10.40 -36.41 -10.35
N LYS A 425 -11.70 -36.30 -10.08
CA LYS A 425 -12.74 -36.88 -10.92
C LYS A 425 -12.93 -36.04 -12.18
N TYR A 426 -13.00 -36.69 -13.35
CA TYR A 426 -13.29 -36.00 -14.59
C TYR A 426 -14.70 -35.40 -14.58
N LEU A 427 -14.76 -34.08 -14.77
CA LEU A 427 -15.97 -33.34 -15.15
C LEU A 427 -16.14 -33.37 -16.68
N VAL A 428 -15.02 -33.34 -17.40
CA VAL A 428 -14.95 -33.51 -18.85
C VAL A 428 -13.76 -34.41 -19.15
N ASN A 429 -14.01 -35.54 -19.81
CA ASN A 429 -12.93 -36.42 -20.23
C ASN A 429 -11.98 -35.70 -21.21
N PRO A 430 -10.71 -36.12 -21.31
CA PRO A 430 -9.76 -35.56 -22.26
C PRO A 430 -10.24 -35.76 -23.70
N ILE A 431 -10.64 -34.67 -24.37
CA ILE A 431 -11.24 -34.70 -25.71
C ILE A 431 -10.77 -33.57 -26.63
N SER A 432 -10.20 -32.50 -26.09
CA SER A 432 -9.91 -31.27 -26.83
C SER A 432 -8.43 -31.11 -27.12
N ASP A 433 -8.06 -30.64 -28.32
CA ASP A 433 -6.65 -30.29 -28.63
C ASP A 433 -6.22 -28.96 -27.97
N LYS A 434 -7.19 -28.14 -27.56
CA LYS A 434 -6.99 -26.85 -26.88
C LYS A 434 -7.51 -26.90 -25.44
N PRO A 435 -6.96 -26.08 -24.52
CA PRO A 435 -7.46 -26.03 -23.15
C PRO A 435 -8.97 -25.74 -23.09
N ILE A 436 -9.68 -26.51 -22.28
CA ILE A 436 -11.13 -26.37 -22.11
C ILE A 436 -11.41 -25.25 -21.11
N ILE A 437 -12.33 -24.35 -21.46
CA ILE A 437 -12.82 -23.32 -20.54
C ILE A 437 -14.02 -23.88 -19.80
N TYR A 438 -13.97 -23.92 -18.47
CA TYR A 438 -15.07 -24.39 -17.63
C TYR A 438 -15.66 -23.25 -16.79
N LYS A 439 -16.92 -22.91 -17.04
CA LYS A 439 -17.60 -21.80 -16.35
C LYS A 439 -19.06 -22.14 -16.08
N ASN A 440 -19.48 -21.97 -14.83
CA ASN A 440 -20.86 -22.14 -14.37
C ASN A 440 -21.46 -23.52 -14.72
N GLY A 441 -20.67 -24.59 -14.63
CA GLY A 441 -21.10 -25.94 -14.98
C GLY A 441 -21.02 -26.28 -16.47
N PHE A 442 -20.67 -25.32 -17.33
CA PHE A 442 -20.55 -25.52 -18.77
C PHE A 442 -19.09 -25.58 -19.21
N ALA A 443 -18.78 -26.54 -20.08
CA ALA A 443 -17.49 -26.66 -20.74
C ALA A 443 -17.57 -26.12 -22.17
N VAL A 444 -16.72 -25.15 -22.49
CA VAL A 444 -16.55 -24.63 -23.85
C VAL A 444 -15.35 -25.32 -24.47
N ILE A 445 -15.62 -26.09 -25.52
CA ILE A 445 -14.62 -26.85 -26.27
C ILE A 445 -14.49 -26.20 -27.64
N THR A 446 -13.27 -25.80 -28.00
CA THR A 446 -12.97 -25.23 -29.31
C THR A 446 -12.40 -26.32 -30.20
N PHE A 447 -13.09 -26.62 -31.29
CA PHE A 447 -12.57 -27.45 -32.37
C PHE A 447 -12.01 -26.54 -33.47
N GLU A 448 -10.91 -26.93 -34.10
CA GLU A 448 -10.51 -26.31 -35.35
C GLU A 448 -11.46 -26.80 -36.45
N SER A 449 -12.19 -25.88 -37.08
CA SER A 449 -12.91 -26.22 -38.30
C SER A 449 -11.86 -26.59 -39.35
N LYS A 450 -11.79 -27.88 -39.72
CA LYS A 450 -11.25 -28.21 -41.03
C LYS A 450 -12.06 -27.39 -42.03
N LYS A 451 -11.40 -26.57 -42.86
CA LYS A 451 -12.07 -26.00 -44.03
C LYS A 451 -12.62 -27.20 -44.81
N GLU A 452 -13.93 -27.38 -44.80
CA GLU A 452 -14.57 -28.22 -45.78
C GLU A 452 -14.32 -27.55 -47.12
N ASP A 453 -13.57 -28.22 -47.99
CA ASP A 453 -13.56 -27.87 -49.40
C ASP A 453 -15.02 -27.84 -49.86
N SER A 454 -15.46 -26.66 -50.28
CA SER A 454 -16.82 -26.38 -50.70
C SER A 454 -17.10 -27.08 -52.02
N SER A 455 -17.42 -28.37 -51.96
CA SER A 455 -18.09 -29.10 -53.04
C SER A 455 -18.79 -30.34 -52.49
N SER A 456 -20.02 -30.18 -51.99
CA SER A 456 -21.22 -30.92 -52.44
C SER A 456 -22.28 -31.06 -51.34
N SER A 457 -23.44 -30.46 -51.62
CA SER A 457 -24.80 -30.90 -51.27
C SER A 457 -25.17 -31.22 -49.81
N SER A 458 -25.82 -30.23 -49.20
CA SER A 458 -27.08 -30.35 -48.44
C SER A 458 -27.48 -31.74 -47.92
N VAL A 459 -27.19 -32.03 -46.65
CA VAL A 459 -27.98 -32.97 -45.84
C VAL A 459 -28.27 -32.31 -44.48
N LYS A 460 -29.56 -32.03 -44.22
CA LYS A 460 -30.05 -31.53 -42.92
C LYS A 460 -29.82 -32.59 -41.83
N PRO A 461 -29.38 -32.22 -40.62
CA PRO A 461 -29.26 -33.19 -39.53
C PRO A 461 -30.64 -33.55 -38.96
N LYS A 462 -30.97 -34.84 -39.01
CA LYS A 462 -32.06 -35.44 -38.22
C LYS A 462 -31.63 -35.48 -36.75
N ILE A 463 -32.34 -34.75 -35.91
CA ILE A 463 -32.29 -34.90 -34.45
C ILE A 463 -32.93 -36.25 -34.11
N GLN A 464 -32.13 -37.22 -33.66
CA GLN A 464 -32.64 -38.36 -32.90
C GLN A 464 -32.37 -38.11 -31.42
N ASN A 465 -33.41 -37.67 -30.71
CA ASN A 465 -33.52 -37.85 -29.28
C ASN A 465 -33.52 -39.35 -28.98
N LYS A 466 -32.56 -39.82 -28.18
CA LYS A 466 -32.71 -41.06 -27.41
C LYS A 466 -32.53 -40.77 -25.94
N THR A 467 -33.65 -40.60 -25.27
CA THR A 467 -33.85 -40.86 -23.85
C THR A 467 -33.83 -42.37 -23.61
N LYS A 468 -32.91 -42.85 -22.78
CA LYS A 468 -33.19 -43.66 -21.58
C LYS A 468 -31.91 -43.85 -20.78
#